data_AF-A0A3A9G7N1-F1
#
_entry.id   AF-A0A3A9G7N1-F1
#
_cell.length_a   1.000
_cell.length_b   1.000
_cell.length_c   1.000
_cell.angle_alpha   90.00
_cell.angle_beta   90.00
_cell.angle_gamma   90.00
#
_symmetry.space_group_name_H-M   'P 1'
#
loop_
_entity.id
_entity.type
_entity.pdbx_description
1 polymer ?
#
loop_
_entity_poly.entity_id
_entity_poly.type
_entity_poly.pdbx_seq_one_letter_code
_entity_poly.pdbx_strand_id
1 'polypeptide(L)'
;MLANVFVDNAKVMAKGQVTIPKDVREVLGVTSGDHISFIVEGSTVRIVNSAVYAMQMLQGEMAGEAERVGLTSDDDVMELVEELRNEDENA
;
A
#
# COMPACT_ATOMS: atom_id res chain seq x y z
N MET A 1 -16.11 -17.70 0.53
CA MET A 1 -15.56 -17.54 1.89
C MET A 1 -16.34 -16.41 2.54
N LEU A 2 -17.08 -16.68 3.62
CA LEU A 2 -17.78 -15.63 4.37
C LEU A 2 -16.72 -14.70 4.94
N ALA A 3 -16.72 -13.44 4.51
CA ALA A 3 -16.01 -12.41 5.25
C ALA A 3 -16.57 -12.44 6.67
N ASN A 4 -15.74 -12.72 7.66
CA ASN A 4 -16.12 -12.57 9.06
C ASN A 4 -16.31 -11.08 9.32
N VAL A 5 -17.51 -10.58 8.98
CA VAL A 5 -17.90 -9.21 9.27
C VAL A 5 -18.20 -9.18 10.77
N PHE A 6 -17.25 -8.64 11.53
CA PHE A 6 -17.48 -8.29 12.92
C PHE A 6 -17.55 -6.77 13.02
N VAL A 7 -18.49 -6.30 13.84
CA VAL A 7 -18.72 -4.88 14.08
C VAL A 7 -18.35 -4.63 15.53
N ASP A 8 -17.37 -3.77 15.75
CA ASP A 8 -16.95 -3.34 17.07
C ASP A 8 -17.14 -1.83 17.21
N ASN A 9 -17.46 -1.38 18.42
CA ASN A 9 -17.71 0.02 18.72
C ASN A 9 -16.58 0.56 19.59
N ALA A 10 -15.96 1.66 19.17
CA ALA A 10 -14.94 2.33 19.95
C ALA A 10 -15.46 3.70 20.44
N LYS A 11 -15.16 4.02 21.70
CA LYS A 11 -15.45 5.34 22.25
C LYS A 11 -14.34 6.32 21.86
N VAL A 12 -14.75 7.50 21.42
CA VAL A 12 -13.83 8.63 21.25
C VAL A 12 -13.44 9.15 22.63
N MET A 13 -12.15 9.09 22.92
CA MET A 13 -11.54 9.54 24.16
C MET A 13 -11.20 11.03 24.08
N ALA A 14 -10.64 11.58 25.17
CA ALA A 14 -10.15 12.94 25.18
C ALA A 14 -9.14 13.18 24.03
N LYS A 15 -9.11 14.41 23.51
CA LYS A 15 -8.24 14.80 22.37
C LYS A 15 -8.55 14.07 21.06
N GLY A 16 -9.75 13.50 20.90
CA GLY A 16 -10.17 12.85 19.65
C GLY A 16 -9.51 11.49 19.39
N GLN A 17 -8.91 10.88 20.41
CA GLN A 17 -8.27 9.58 20.27
C GLN A 17 -9.31 8.45 20.22
N VAL A 18 -9.09 7.47 19.34
CA VAL A 18 -9.88 6.24 19.27
C VAL A 18 -8.94 5.06 19.45
N THR A 19 -9.32 4.13 20.32
CA THR A 19 -8.57 2.89 20.51
C THR A 19 -9.00 1.87 19.45
N ILE A 20 -8.03 1.29 18.73
CA ILE A 20 -8.29 0.20 17.79
C ILE A 20 -8.37 -1.10 18.59
N PRO A 21 -9.50 -1.82 18.56
CA PRO A 21 -9.66 -3.10 19.25
C PRO A 21 -8.60 -4.12 18.82
N LYS A 22 -8.30 -5.07 19.71
CA LYS A 22 -7.25 -6.08 19.46
C LYS A 22 -7.52 -6.86 18.17
N ASP A 23 -8.74 -7.33 17.98
CA ASP A 23 -9.12 -8.15 16.83
C ASP A 23 -9.00 -7.36 15.51
N VAL A 24 -9.33 -6.06 15.53
CA VAL A 24 -9.14 -5.17 14.36
C VAL A 24 -7.65 -4.97 14.05
N ARG A 25 -6.79 -4.84 15.07
CA ARG A 25 -5.33 -4.73 14.87
C ARG A 25 -4.73 -5.98 14.26
N GLU A 26 -5.20 -7.16 14.67
CA GLU A 26 -4.75 -8.45 14.11
C GLU A 26 -5.11 -8.56 12.63
N VAL A 27 -6.33 -8.15 12.24
CA VAL A 27 -6.76 -8.14 10.83
C VAL A 27 -6.00 -7.10 10.00
N LEU A 28 -5.73 -5.92 10.56
CA LEU A 28 -4.92 -4.89 9.90
C LEU A 28 -3.42 -5.24 9.84
N GLY A 29 -2.98 -6.23 10.63
CA GLY A 29 -1.57 -6.61 10.73
C GLY A 29 -0.69 -5.48 11.29
N VAL A 30 -1.20 -4.72 12.26
CA VAL A 30 -0.48 -3.58 12.85
C VAL A 30 -0.16 -3.80 14.33
N THR A 31 1.01 -3.33 14.73
CA THR A 31 1.55 -3.40 16.08
C THR A 31 1.85 -1.99 16.63
N SER A 32 2.33 -1.91 17.86
CA SER A 32 2.66 -0.61 18.47
C SER A 32 3.86 0.02 17.76
N GLY A 33 3.66 1.24 17.23
CA GLY A 33 4.67 1.97 16.47
C GLY A 33 4.43 1.95 14.96
N ASP A 34 3.51 1.09 14.48
CA ASP A 34 3.11 1.07 13.08
C ASP A 34 2.19 2.24 12.74
N HIS A 35 2.20 2.61 11.47
CA HIS A 35 1.37 3.68 10.92
C HIS A 35 0.13 3.11 10.22
N ILE A 36 -0.99 3.83 10.36
CA ILE A 36 -2.23 3.55 9.65
C ILE A 36 -2.65 4.78 8.84
N SER A 37 -3.29 4.53 7.71
CA SER A 37 -3.83 5.57 6.83
C SER A 37 -5.36 5.60 6.92
N PHE A 38 -5.91 6.80 6.88
CA PHE A 38 -7.36 7.02 6.82
C PHE A 38 -7.74 7.40 5.39
N ILE A 39 -8.63 6.61 4.80
CA ILE A 39 -9.23 6.91 3.50
C ILE A 39 -10.64 7.44 3.79
N VAL A 40 -10.92 8.67 3.34
CA VAL A 40 -12.19 9.34 3.58
C VAL A 40 -12.96 9.44 2.27
N GLU A 41 -14.08 8.73 2.19
CA GLU A 41 -14.96 8.67 1.03
C GLU A 41 -16.33 9.22 1.44
N GLY A 42 -16.52 10.53 1.28
CA GLY A 42 -17.73 11.23 1.71
C GLY A 42 -17.91 11.16 3.23
N SER A 43 -18.93 10.43 3.68
CA SER A 43 -19.21 10.21 5.11
C SER A 43 -18.60 8.92 5.66
N THR A 44 -18.00 8.08 4.82
CA THR A 44 -17.40 6.80 5.22
C THR A 44 -15.89 6.97 5.38
N VAL A 45 -15.36 6.52 6.50
CA VAL A 45 -13.92 6.49 6.77
C VAL A 45 -13.47 5.04 6.85
N ARG A 46 -12.42 4.70 6.10
CA ARG A 46 -11.78 3.39 6.10
C ARG A 46 -10.37 3.53 6.66
N ILE A 47 -9.96 2.59 7.50
CA ILE A 47 -8.61 2.51 8.05
C ILE A 47 -7.87 1.38 7.34
N VAL A 48 -6.66 1.66 6.87
CA VAL A 48 -5.80 0.68 6.19
C VAL A 48 -4.38 0.74 6.75
N ASN A 49 -3.65 -0.37 6.64
CA ASN A 49 -2.22 -0.41 6.94
C ASN A 49 -1.47 0.47 5.93
N SER A 50 -0.72 1.47 6.41
CA SER A 50 -0.08 2.47 5.54
C SER A 50 0.97 1.86 4.60
N ALA A 51 1.78 0.93 5.10
CA ALA A 51 2.84 0.32 4.32
C ALA A 51 2.26 -0.55 3.20
N VAL A 52 1.27 -1.39 3.53
CA VAL A 52 0.57 -2.22 2.54
C VAL A 52 -0.12 -1.35 1.50
N TYR A 53 -0.80 -0.29 1.94
CA TYR A 53 -1.51 0.61 1.03
C TYR A 53 -0.56 1.34 0.08
N ALA A 54 0.57 1.86 0.59
CA ALA A 54 1.58 2.51 -0.25
C ALA A 54 2.14 1.55 -1.30
N MET A 55 2.48 0.32 -0.91
CA MET A 55 2.96 -0.70 -1.84
C MET A 55 1.91 -1.07 -2.89
N GLN A 56 0.64 -1.16 -2.51
CA GLN A 56 -0.44 -1.42 -3.46
C GLN A 56 -0.64 -0.27 -4.44
N MET A 57 -0.53 0.99 -4.00
CA MET A 57 -0.58 2.15 -4.89
C MET A 57 0.60 2.14 -5.86
N LEU A 58 1.83 1.93 -5.36
CA LEU A 58 3.02 1.82 -6.20
C LEU A 58 2.91 0.68 -7.22
N GLN A 59 2.48 -0.50 -6.80
CA GLN A 59 2.23 -1.62 -7.71
C GLN A 59 1.14 -1.30 -8.75
N GLY A 60 0.11 -0.57 -8.36
CA GLY A 60 -0.94 -0.12 -9.27
C GLY A 60 -0.44 0.90 -10.30
N GLU A 61 0.42 1.83 -9.90
CA GLU A 61 1.07 2.78 -10.81
C GLU A 61 2.08 2.09 -11.74
N MET A 62 2.75 1.04 -11.26
CA MET A 62 3.65 0.21 -12.07
C MET A 62 2.91 -0.81 -12.95
N ALA A 63 1.64 -1.10 -12.67
CA ALA A 63 0.84 -2.00 -13.48
C ALA A 63 0.51 -1.34 -14.83
N GLY A 64 0.98 -1.94 -15.92
CA GLY A 64 0.89 -1.38 -17.28
C GLY A 64 2.03 -0.43 -17.63
N GLU A 65 2.91 -0.11 -16.69
CA GLU A 65 4.12 0.67 -16.96
C GLU A 65 5.11 -0.12 -17.83
N ALA A 66 5.25 -1.43 -17.58
CA ALA A 66 6.04 -2.31 -18.44
C ALA A 66 5.53 -2.29 -19.90
N GLU A 67 4.20 -2.36 -20.11
CA GLU A 67 3.58 -2.24 -21.44
C GLU A 67 3.76 -0.84 -22.04
N ARG A 68 3.68 0.23 -21.22
CA ARG A 68 3.86 1.62 -21.65
C ARG A 68 5.30 1.92 -22.10
N VAL A 69 6.28 1.29 -21.45
CA VAL A 69 7.71 1.46 -21.73
C VAL A 69 8.19 0.41 -22.76
N GLY A 70 7.29 -0.47 -23.24
CA GLY A 70 7.59 -1.46 -24.27
C GLY A 70 8.39 -2.67 -23.76
N LEU A 71 8.51 -2.85 -22.45
CA LEU A 71 9.19 -3.97 -21.81
C LEU A 71 8.22 -5.14 -21.72
N THR A 72 8.20 -5.98 -22.75
CA THR A 72 7.27 -7.12 -22.86
C THR A 72 7.95 -8.48 -22.70
N SER A 73 9.28 -8.50 -22.71
CA SER A 73 10.10 -9.70 -22.58
C SER A 73 11.31 -9.49 -21.66
N ASP A 74 11.89 -10.60 -21.18
CA ASP A 74 13.12 -10.59 -20.38
C ASP A 74 14.31 -10.00 -21.16
N ASP A 75 14.29 -10.12 -22.50
CA ASP A 75 15.31 -9.53 -23.38
C ASP A 75 15.22 -7.99 -23.38
N ASP A 76 14.00 -7.41 -23.42
CA ASP A 76 13.78 -5.96 -23.37
C ASP A 76 14.30 -5.37 -22.03
N VAL A 77 14.16 -6.13 -20.94
CA VAL A 77 14.65 -5.75 -19.62
C VAL A 77 16.18 -5.77 -19.57
N MET A 78 16.82 -6.76 -20.20
CA MET A 78 18.27 -6.85 -20.27
C MET A 78 18.87 -5.69 -21.09
N GLU A 79 18.25 -5.32 -22.21
CA GLU A 79 18.68 -4.19 -23.05
C GLU A 79 18.61 -2.86 -22.28
N LEU A 80 17.51 -2.61 -21.57
CA LEU A 80 17.38 -1.41 -20.72
C LEU A 80 18.44 -1.35 -19.61
N VAL A 81 18.76 -2.48 -18.99
CA VAL A 81 19.79 -2.54 -17.92
C VAL A 81 21.19 -2.31 -18.49
N GLU A 82 21.47 -2.78 -19.71
CA GLU A 82 22.73 -2.50 -20.40
C GLU A 82 22.86 -1.03 -20.78
N GLU A 83 21.80 -0.39 -21.31
CA GLU A 83 21.81 1.05 -21.61
C GLU A 83 22.10 1.91 -20.37
N LEU A 84 21.40 1.67 -19.26
CA LEU A 84 21.59 2.43 -18.02
C LEU A 84 23.00 2.27 -17.44
N ARG A 85 23.57 1.06 -17.51
CA ARG A 85 24.96 0.82 -17.05
C ARG A 85 25.99 1.55 -17.91
N ASN A 86 25.74 1.67 -19.21
CA ASN A 86 26.63 2.35 -20.13
C ASN A 86 26.50 3.89 -20.05
N GLU A 87 25.35 4.42 -19.66
CA GLU A 87 25.17 5.85 -19.38
C GLU A 87 25.98 6.30 -18.15
N ASP A 88 26.00 5.50 -17.07
CA ASP A 88 26.77 5.80 -15.86
C ASP A 88 28.29 5.71 -16.08
N GLU A 89 28.77 4.93 -17.06
CA GLU A 89 30.20 4.84 -17.41
C GLU A 89 30.69 6.01 -18.29
N ASN A 90 29.77 6.79 -18.88
CA ASN A 90 30.08 7.92 -19.78
C ASN A 90 29.77 9.30 -19.16
N ALA A 91 29.44 9.36 -17.86
CA ALA A 91 29.18 10.59 -17.10
C ALA A 91 30.37 11.05 -16.24
#